data_AF-A0A923IEC7-F1
#
_entry.id   AF-A0A923IEC7-F1
#
_cell.length_a   1.000
_cell.length_b   1.000
_cell.length_c   1.000
_cell.angle_alpha   90.00
_cell.angle_beta   90.00
_cell.angle_gamma   90.00
#
_symmetry.space_group_name_H-M   'P 1'
#
loop_
_entity.id
_entity.type
_entity.pdbx_description
1 polymer ?
#
loop_
_entity_poly.entity_id
_entity_poly.type
_entity_poly.pdbx_seq_one_letter_code
_entity_poly.pdbx_strand_id
1 'polypeptide(L)'
;MICVAALGVSTLGVAGVPDLVNSNADLPAGLPQVSVFLTPDGTGNLMTEARAVTTPPLDVVNATITVTLFDAGMNPVFAYPFEDMWLETTLGGLVACTNGTLANANTDINGITTFVGPFYAGGYSNKVAGELTQVIINGAPLIGEDLNVLFNSPDLFADGVVDLSDVSLFSASYGTTDYRANYFYDGSVNLSDLVLFSSSVNVVCP
;
A
#
# COMPACT_ATOMS: atom_id res chain seq x y z
N MET A 1 25.85 25.54 47.02
CA MET A 1 25.14 25.43 45.73
C MET A 1 25.22 23.97 45.32
N ILE A 2 24.18 23.19 45.57
CA ILE A 2 24.15 21.74 45.35
C ILE A 2 23.41 21.52 44.03
N CYS A 3 24.11 21.07 43.00
CA CYS A 3 23.51 20.61 41.75
C CYS A 3 22.94 19.20 41.96
N VAL A 4 21.61 19.09 41.98
CA VAL A 4 20.91 17.81 41.92
C VAL A 4 20.79 17.43 40.44
N ALA A 5 21.52 16.39 40.03
CA ALA A 5 21.37 15.78 38.71
C ALA A 5 20.15 14.85 38.73
N ALA A 6 19.09 15.24 38.02
CA ALA A 6 17.94 14.39 37.77
C ALA A 6 18.29 13.36 36.68
N LEU A 7 18.57 12.13 37.08
CA LEU A 7 18.66 10.98 36.18
C LEU A 7 17.22 10.57 35.80
N GLY A 8 16.78 11.00 34.61
CA GLY A 8 15.55 10.51 34.02
C GLY A 8 15.74 9.06 33.57
N VAL A 9 15.07 8.12 34.24
CA VAL A 9 14.99 6.72 33.80
C VAL A 9 14.00 6.69 32.64
N SER A 10 14.51 6.70 31.41
CA SER A 10 13.71 6.34 30.23
C SER A 10 13.49 4.83 30.27
N THR A 11 12.30 4.39 30.67
CA THR A 11 11.88 3.01 30.44
C THR A 11 11.82 2.81 28.93
N LEU A 12 12.75 2.02 28.38
CA LEU A 12 12.60 1.47 27.04
C LEU A 12 11.36 0.56 27.11
N GLY A 13 10.21 1.07 26.66
CA GLY A 13 9.04 0.25 26.47
C GLY A 13 9.38 -0.75 25.37
N VAL A 14 9.56 -2.02 25.74
CA VAL A 14 9.56 -3.09 24.76
C VAL A 14 8.14 -3.13 24.22
N ALA A 15 7.95 -2.81 22.94
CA ALA A 15 6.65 -2.97 22.29
C ALA A 15 6.17 -4.41 22.54
N GLY A 16 4.88 -4.57 22.85
CA GLY A 16 4.27 -5.89 22.97
C GLY A 16 4.50 -6.71 21.69
N VAL A 17 4.41 -8.04 21.80
CA VAL A 17 4.48 -8.91 20.62
C VAL A 17 3.11 -8.92 19.96
N PRO A 18 2.97 -8.48 18.69
CA PRO A 18 1.69 -8.53 17.99
C PRO A 18 1.22 -9.97 17.82
N ASP A 19 -0.08 -10.16 18.00
CA ASP A 19 -0.80 -11.39 17.68
C ASP A 19 -1.54 -11.18 16.34
N LEU A 20 -1.12 -11.94 15.33
CA LEU A 20 -1.62 -11.83 13.96
C LEU A 20 -3.06 -12.33 13.80
N VAL A 21 -3.62 -13.03 14.79
CA VAL A 21 -5.01 -13.51 14.80
C VAL A 21 -5.94 -12.49 15.45
N ASN A 22 -5.45 -11.75 16.44
CA ASN A 22 -6.26 -10.80 17.20
C ASN A 22 -6.12 -9.35 16.70
N SER A 23 -5.06 -9.05 15.93
CA SER A 23 -4.87 -7.77 15.24
C SER A 23 -5.72 -7.70 13.97
N ASN A 24 -6.06 -6.50 13.53
CA ASN A 24 -6.91 -6.31 12.36
C ASN A 24 -6.41 -5.22 11.40
N ALA A 25 -6.87 -5.29 10.15
CA ALA A 25 -6.67 -4.26 9.14
C ALA A 25 -8.00 -3.92 8.47
N ASP A 26 -8.42 -2.67 8.59
CA ASP A 26 -9.72 -2.22 8.11
C ASP A 26 -9.59 -1.19 6.99
N LEU A 27 -10.45 -1.33 5.98
CA LEU A 27 -10.80 -0.25 5.05
C LEU A 27 -12.02 0.51 5.58
N PRO A 28 -12.28 1.73 5.08
CA PRO A 28 -13.53 2.42 5.34
C PRO A 28 -14.75 1.54 5.02
N ALA A 29 -15.73 1.53 5.92
CA ALA A 29 -16.88 0.63 5.83
C ALA A 29 -17.67 0.82 4.53
N GLY A 30 -18.01 -0.28 3.85
CA GLY A 30 -18.80 -0.26 2.62
C GLY A 30 -18.02 0.13 1.36
N LEU A 31 -16.70 0.26 1.45
CA LEU A 31 -15.86 0.52 0.28
C LEU A 31 -15.92 -0.68 -0.69
N PRO A 32 -16.20 -0.47 -1.99
CA PRO A 32 -16.05 -1.52 -3.00
C PRO A 32 -14.57 -1.84 -3.22
N GLN A 33 -14.26 -2.77 -4.12
CA GLN A 33 -12.88 -2.96 -4.58
C GLN A 33 -12.37 -1.69 -5.27
N VAL A 34 -11.20 -1.24 -4.85
CA VAL A 34 -10.55 -0.02 -5.35
C VAL A 34 -9.21 -0.31 -6.02
N SER A 35 -8.73 0.62 -6.81
CA SER A 35 -7.38 0.62 -7.40
C SER A 35 -6.61 1.87 -6.98
N VAL A 36 -5.33 1.71 -6.68
CA VAL A 36 -4.40 2.81 -6.43
C VAL A 36 -3.29 2.77 -7.46
N PHE A 37 -3.15 3.87 -8.19
CA PHE A 37 -2.06 4.08 -9.14
C PHE A 37 -0.79 4.44 -8.38
N LEU A 38 0.28 3.67 -8.57
CA LEU A 38 1.58 3.89 -7.92
C LEU A 38 2.65 4.16 -8.96
N THR A 39 3.77 4.72 -8.52
CA THR A 39 4.98 4.85 -9.31
C THR A 39 6.19 4.48 -8.45
N PRO A 40 7.31 4.02 -9.04
CA PRO A 40 8.49 3.67 -8.27
C PRO A 40 9.07 4.81 -7.41
N ASP A 41 8.90 6.07 -7.79
CA ASP A 41 9.35 7.25 -7.03
C ASP A 41 8.32 7.82 -6.04
N GLY A 42 7.15 7.18 -5.89
CA GLY A 42 6.09 7.64 -5.00
C GLY A 42 5.33 8.88 -5.48
N THR A 43 5.47 9.30 -6.74
CA THR A 43 4.64 10.38 -7.34
C THR A 43 3.24 9.94 -7.76
N GLY A 44 2.89 8.66 -7.58
CA GLY A 44 1.54 8.12 -7.76
C GLY A 44 0.51 8.64 -6.76
N ASN A 45 -0.67 8.04 -6.79
CA ASN A 45 -1.82 8.40 -5.96
C ASN A 45 -1.62 7.97 -4.50
N LEU A 46 -2.17 8.76 -3.59
CA LEU A 46 -2.36 8.35 -2.19
C LEU A 46 -3.54 7.37 -2.06
N MET A 47 -3.63 6.69 -0.92
CA MET A 47 -4.82 5.87 -0.60
C MET A 47 -6.09 6.72 -0.48
N THR A 48 -5.96 8.02 -0.17
CA THR A 48 -7.08 8.99 -0.20
C THR A 48 -7.57 9.31 -1.61
N GLU A 49 -6.83 8.89 -2.63
CA GLU A 49 -7.07 9.16 -4.05
C GLU A 49 -7.28 7.85 -4.85
N ALA A 50 -7.67 6.78 -4.14
CA ALA A 50 -8.01 5.50 -4.75
C ALA A 50 -9.24 5.65 -5.66
N ARG A 51 -9.35 4.79 -6.66
CA ARG A 51 -10.47 4.80 -7.62
C ARG A 51 -11.35 3.57 -7.44
N ALA A 52 -12.67 3.77 -7.43
CA ALA A 52 -13.65 2.69 -7.44
C ALA A 52 -14.28 2.52 -8.84
N VAL A 53 -14.60 1.28 -9.24
CA VAL A 53 -15.22 0.96 -10.56
C VAL A 53 -16.71 1.34 -10.61
N THR A 54 -17.28 1.89 -9.53
CA THR A 54 -18.74 2.02 -9.38
C THR A 54 -19.33 3.16 -10.23
N THR A 55 -19.47 2.90 -11.54
CA THR A 55 -20.18 3.69 -12.56
C THR A 55 -19.59 5.08 -12.84
N PRO A 56 -19.33 5.46 -14.10
CA PRO A 56 -18.77 6.77 -14.42
C PRO A 56 -19.60 7.96 -13.92
N PRO A 57 -18.95 9.08 -13.52
CA PRO A 57 -17.49 9.24 -13.43
C PRO A 57 -16.93 8.43 -12.27
N LEU A 58 -15.78 7.78 -12.46
CA LEU A 58 -15.17 6.99 -11.39
C LEU A 58 -14.97 7.83 -10.14
N ASP A 59 -15.54 7.37 -9.05
CA ASP A 59 -15.42 8.05 -7.78
C ASP A 59 -14.00 7.88 -7.24
N VAL A 60 -13.37 9.02 -6.96
CA VAL A 60 -12.19 9.07 -6.09
C VAL A 60 -12.68 8.84 -4.67
N VAL A 61 -12.13 7.83 -4.01
CA VAL A 61 -12.55 7.37 -2.69
C VAL A 61 -11.36 7.26 -1.76
N ASN A 62 -11.62 7.41 -0.46
CA ASN A 62 -10.61 7.17 0.54
C ASN A 62 -10.53 5.67 0.85
N ALA A 63 -9.37 5.08 0.60
CA ALA A 63 -9.03 3.69 0.88
C ALA A 63 -7.93 3.55 1.96
N THR A 64 -7.75 4.56 2.82
CA THR A 64 -6.77 4.49 3.92
C THR A 64 -6.98 3.22 4.74
N ILE A 65 -5.94 2.40 4.84
CA ILE A 65 -5.97 1.18 5.65
C ILE A 65 -5.64 1.60 7.08
N THR A 66 -6.50 1.23 8.02
CA THR A 66 -6.25 1.40 9.46
C THR A 66 -5.88 0.04 10.04
N VAL A 67 -4.75 -0.04 10.74
CA VAL A 67 -4.29 -1.27 11.39
C VAL A 67 -4.33 -1.08 12.89
N THR A 68 -4.93 -2.04 13.61
CA THR A 68 -4.88 -2.08 15.07
C THR A 68 -4.16 -3.34 15.50
N LEU A 69 -3.03 -3.18 16.20
CA LEU A 69 -2.25 -4.28 16.73
C LEU A 69 -2.62 -4.60 18.17
N PHE A 70 -2.93 -5.87 18.42
CA PHE A 70 -3.16 -6.42 19.75
C PHE A 70 -2.12 -7.50 20.06
N ASP A 71 -1.78 -7.66 21.34
CA ASP A 71 -1.05 -8.83 21.82
C ASP A 71 -2.00 -10.02 22.10
N ALA A 72 -1.44 -11.16 22.50
CA ALA A 72 -2.22 -12.36 22.84
C ALA A 72 -3.16 -12.18 24.06
N GLY A 73 -2.99 -11.10 24.82
CA GLY A 73 -3.85 -10.71 25.94
C GLY A 73 -4.92 -9.70 25.57
N MET A 74 -5.12 -9.41 24.28
CA MET A 74 -6.03 -8.37 23.76
C MET A 74 -5.65 -6.94 24.21
N ASN A 75 -4.39 -6.71 24.58
CA ASN A 75 -3.92 -5.36 24.90
C ASN A 75 -3.35 -4.71 23.63
N PRO A 76 -3.58 -3.41 23.42
CA PRO A 76 -2.98 -2.73 22.29
C PRO A 76 -1.45 -2.72 22.36
N VAL A 77 -0.81 -2.96 21.23
CA VAL A 77 0.65 -2.90 21.12
C VAL A 77 1.07 -1.47 20.86
N PHE A 78 1.47 -0.75 21.91
CA PHE A 78 1.98 0.62 21.80
C PHE A 78 3.39 0.66 21.21
N ALA A 79 3.64 1.67 20.35
CA ALA A 79 4.96 2.02 19.81
C ALA A 79 5.64 0.88 19.03
N TYR A 80 4.85 0.04 18.37
CA TYR A 80 5.36 -0.96 17.42
C TYR A 80 6.00 -0.25 16.22
N PRO A 81 7.22 -0.62 15.81
CA PRO A 81 7.94 0.06 14.72
C PRO A 81 7.19 0.02 13.39
N PHE A 82 7.10 1.15 12.69
CA PHE A 82 6.45 1.22 11.39
C PHE A 82 7.22 0.49 10.29
N GLU A 83 8.54 0.36 10.45
CA GLU A 83 9.42 -0.36 9.54
C GLU A 83 9.18 -1.88 9.57
N ASP A 84 8.58 -2.39 10.65
CA ASP A 84 8.19 -3.79 10.79
C ASP A 84 6.78 -4.06 10.23
N MET A 85 6.17 -3.08 9.57
CA MET A 85 4.82 -3.17 8.99
C MET A 85 4.82 -2.66 7.55
N TRP A 86 4.41 -3.49 6.60
CA TRP A 86 4.36 -3.12 5.19
C TRP A 86 3.20 -3.77 4.44
N LEU A 87 2.94 -3.29 3.23
CA LEU A 87 1.94 -3.89 2.33
C LEU A 87 2.61 -4.84 1.34
N GLU A 88 1.97 -5.97 1.13
CA GLU A 88 2.20 -6.91 0.03
C GLU A 88 0.86 -7.26 -0.62
N THR A 89 0.89 -8.05 -1.69
CA THR A 89 -0.30 -8.62 -2.30
C THR A 89 -0.20 -10.13 -2.38
N THR A 90 -1.34 -10.83 -2.32
CA THR A 90 -1.40 -12.30 -2.17
C THR A 90 -0.72 -13.09 -3.29
N LEU A 91 -0.49 -12.49 -4.45
CA LEU A 91 0.19 -13.12 -5.59
C LEU A 91 1.45 -12.36 -6.03
N GLY A 92 1.95 -11.41 -5.22
CA GLY A 92 3.18 -10.67 -5.47
C GLY A 92 3.10 -9.61 -6.58
N GLY A 93 1.89 -9.20 -6.97
CA GLY A 93 1.68 -8.14 -7.95
C GLY A 93 2.19 -6.75 -7.53
N LEU A 94 2.15 -6.43 -6.23
CA LEU A 94 2.79 -5.23 -5.68
C LEU A 94 4.26 -5.52 -5.38
N VAL A 95 5.17 -4.86 -6.09
CA VAL A 95 6.62 -5.01 -5.86
C VAL A 95 7.15 -3.73 -5.26
N ALA A 96 7.32 -3.74 -3.94
CA ALA A 96 7.81 -2.58 -3.21
C ALA A 96 9.28 -2.28 -3.55
N CYS A 97 9.60 -0.99 -3.74
CA CYS A 97 10.96 -0.50 -3.62
C CYS A 97 11.45 -0.70 -2.17
N THR A 98 12.73 -0.46 -1.91
CA THR A 98 13.27 -0.52 -0.54
C THR A 98 12.50 0.45 0.35
N ASN A 99 11.90 -0.06 1.44
CA ASN A 99 11.04 0.69 2.37
C ASN A 99 9.81 1.35 1.71
N GLY A 100 9.35 0.82 0.57
CA GLY A 100 8.39 1.51 -0.28
C GLY A 100 6.94 1.48 0.18
N THR A 101 6.55 0.48 0.97
CA THR A 101 5.15 0.25 1.35
C THR A 101 4.95 0.21 2.88
N LEU A 102 5.81 0.91 3.62
CA LEU A 102 5.77 0.94 5.09
C LEU A 102 4.54 1.68 5.63
N ALA A 103 4.18 1.36 6.88
CA ALA A 103 3.16 2.10 7.62
C ALA A 103 3.57 3.58 7.83
N ASN A 104 2.60 4.47 8.03
CA ASN A 104 2.88 5.91 8.15
C ASN A 104 3.64 6.29 9.44
N ALA A 105 3.43 5.54 10.52
CA ALA A 105 4.01 5.81 11.83
C ALA A 105 4.00 4.56 12.71
N ASN A 106 4.76 4.60 13.81
CA ASN A 106 4.65 3.59 14.86
C ASN A 106 3.22 3.56 15.39
N THR A 107 2.79 2.42 15.92
CA THR A 107 1.47 2.34 16.53
C THR A 107 1.33 3.30 17.71
N ASP A 108 0.17 3.94 17.81
CA ASP A 108 -0.17 4.84 18.90
C ASP A 108 -0.51 4.08 20.19
N ILE A 109 -0.93 4.80 21.25
CA ILE A 109 -1.26 4.19 22.55
C ILE A 109 -2.43 3.19 22.49
N ASN A 110 -3.24 3.26 21.44
CA ASN A 110 -4.34 2.34 21.16
C ASN A 110 -3.91 1.24 20.19
N GLY A 111 -2.63 1.10 19.87
CA GLY A 111 -2.12 0.11 18.94
C GLY A 111 -2.41 0.43 17.48
N ILE A 112 -2.79 1.67 17.16
CA ILE A 112 -3.29 2.04 15.83
C ILE A 112 -2.18 2.66 14.99
N THR A 113 -2.10 2.26 13.72
CA THR A 113 -1.36 2.95 12.66
C THR A 113 -2.18 2.97 11.36
N THR A 114 -1.67 3.61 10.32
CA THR A 114 -2.34 3.70 9.02
C THR A 114 -1.38 3.48 7.85
N PHE A 115 -1.97 3.18 6.70
CA PHE A 115 -1.32 3.25 5.39
C PHE A 115 -2.08 4.24 4.49
N VAL A 116 -1.45 5.39 4.23
CA VAL A 116 -1.98 6.50 3.42
C VAL A 116 -1.16 6.72 2.15
N GLY A 117 0.13 6.35 2.16
CA GLY A 117 1.09 6.64 1.09
C GLY A 117 1.83 7.99 1.27
N PRO A 118 2.64 8.42 0.28
CA PRO A 118 2.87 7.74 -1.00
C PRO A 118 3.63 6.42 -0.83
N PHE A 119 3.39 5.47 -1.74
CA PHE A 119 4.15 4.22 -1.79
C PHE A 119 5.10 4.21 -2.99
N TYR A 120 6.29 3.67 -2.77
CA TYR A 120 7.33 3.50 -3.78
C TYR A 120 7.27 2.04 -4.24
N ALA A 121 6.61 1.78 -5.36
CA ALA A 121 6.41 0.41 -5.84
C ALA A 121 6.18 0.33 -7.36
N GLY A 122 6.56 -0.81 -7.90
CA GLY A 122 6.26 -1.25 -9.26
C GLY A 122 5.21 -2.36 -9.29
N GLY A 123 4.97 -2.87 -10.49
CA GLY A 123 4.09 -4.02 -10.74
C GLY A 123 2.60 -3.68 -10.78
N TYR A 124 1.79 -4.73 -10.78
CA TYR A 124 0.33 -4.63 -10.79
C TYR A 124 -0.32 -5.87 -10.17
N SER A 125 -1.44 -5.67 -9.48
CA SER A 125 -2.24 -6.77 -8.96
C SER A 125 -2.93 -7.56 -10.08
N ASN A 126 -2.91 -8.88 -10.00
CA ASN A 126 -3.63 -9.80 -10.87
C ASN A 126 -5.11 -9.88 -10.48
N LYS A 127 -5.86 -8.86 -10.91
CA LYS A 127 -7.30 -8.75 -10.68
C LYS A 127 -8.09 -9.99 -11.12
N VAL A 128 -7.72 -10.62 -12.24
CA VAL A 128 -8.43 -11.79 -12.79
C VAL A 128 -8.23 -13.03 -11.91
N ALA A 129 -7.05 -13.18 -11.31
CA ALA A 129 -6.76 -14.26 -10.37
C ALA A 129 -7.32 -14.00 -8.96
N GLY A 130 -7.94 -12.84 -8.71
CA GLY A 130 -8.48 -12.48 -7.41
C GLY A 130 -7.41 -12.07 -6.40
N GLU A 131 -6.32 -11.45 -6.86
CA GLU A 131 -5.29 -10.93 -5.96
C GLU A 131 -5.86 -9.86 -5.01
N LEU A 132 -5.41 -9.90 -3.75
CA LEU A 132 -5.81 -8.99 -2.68
C LEU A 132 -4.57 -8.40 -2.01
N THR A 133 -4.74 -7.29 -1.30
CA THR A 133 -3.68 -6.65 -0.50
C THR A 133 -3.62 -7.27 0.89
N GLN A 134 -2.42 -7.42 1.44
CA GLN A 134 -2.19 -7.91 2.80
C GLN A 134 -1.31 -6.93 3.57
N VAL A 135 -1.58 -6.80 4.86
CA VAL A 135 -0.67 -6.16 5.81
C VAL A 135 0.26 -7.21 6.38
N ILE A 136 1.56 -7.00 6.20
CA ILE A 136 2.62 -7.84 6.74
C ILE A 136 3.16 -7.21 8.03
N ILE A 137 3.25 -8.00 9.09
CA ILE A 137 3.78 -7.60 10.40
C ILE A 137 4.95 -8.54 10.72
N ASN A 138 6.16 -7.99 10.81
CA ASN A 138 7.39 -8.77 11.08
C ASN A 138 7.55 -10.01 10.18
N GLY A 139 7.25 -9.85 8.89
CA GLY A 139 7.42 -10.89 7.88
C GLY A 139 6.31 -11.92 7.78
N ALA A 140 5.19 -11.73 8.48
CA ALA A 140 4.02 -12.60 8.36
C ALA A 140 2.73 -11.79 8.12
N PRO A 141 1.81 -12.26 7.25
CA PRO A 141 0.55 -11.58 7.00
C PRO A 141 -0.39 -11.66 8.21
N LEU A 142 -1.20 -10.62 8.42
CA LEU A 142 -2.36 -10.69 9.32
C LEU A 142 -3.35 -11.76 8.82
N ILE A 143 -3.87 -12.58 9.74
CA ILE A 143 -4.63 -13.77 9.39
C ILE A 143 -6.10 -13.41 9.18
N GLY A 144 -6.59 -13.58 7.94
CA GLY A 144 -8.00 -13.35 7.61
C GLY A 144 -8.34 -11.91 7.24
N GLU A 145 -7.33 -11.04 7.15
CA GLU A 145 -7.46 -9.59 6.97
C GLU A 145 -7.05 -9.14 5.55
N ASP A 146 -7.35 -9.97 4.54
CA ASP A 146 -7.07 -9.64 3.13
C ASP A 146 -7.99 -8.49 2.67
N LEU A 147 -7.40 -7.49 2.00
CA LEU A 147 -8.05 -6.24 1.66
C LEU A 147 -8.36 -6.14 0.17
N ASN A 148 -9.56 -5.65 -0.16
CA ASN A 148 -10.00 -5.39 -1.54
C ASN A 148 -9.40 -4.10 -2.13
N VAL A 149 -8.09 -3.93 -1.99
CA VAL A 149 -7.30 -2.90 -2.66
C VAL A 149 -6.44 -3.56 -3.72
N LEU A 150 -6.42 -2.99 -4.91
CA LEU A 150 -5.53 -3.36 -5.99
C LEU A 150 -4.54 -2.23 -6.24
N PHE A 151 -3.35 -2.58 -6.72
CA PHE A 151 -2.32 -1.63 -7.11
C PHE A 151 -1.98 -1.80 -8.58
N ASN A 152 -1.68 -0.70 -9.27
CA ASN A 152 -1.08 -0.76 -10.59
C ASN A 152 -0.03 0.34 -10.77
N SER A 153 1.02 0.02 -11.52
CA SER A 153 2.16 0.91 -11.77
C SER A 153 2.53 0.88 -13.26
N PRO A 154 3.08 1.99 -13.80
CA PRO A 154 3.69 2.01 -15.12
C PRO A 154 4.94 1.14 -15.25
N ASP A 155 5.57 0.77 -14.14
CA ASP A 155 6.65 -0.24 -14.08
C ASP A 155 6.01 -1.63 -14.16
N LEU A 156 5.76 -2.08 -15.38
CA LEU A 156 4.99 -3.29 -15.70
C LEU A 156 5.84 -4.56 -15.58
N PHE A 157 7.17 -4.44 -15.69
CA PHE A 157 8.10 -5.52 -15.37
C PHE A 157 8.45 -5.63 -13.90
N ALA A 158 8.07 -4.63 -13.09
CA ALA A 158 8.33 -4.56 -11.66
C ALA A 158 9.83 -4.61 -11.34
N ASP A 159 10.66 -4.00 -12.18
CA ASP A 159 12.11 -3.96 -12.01
C ASP A 159 12.61 -2.67 -11.33
N GLY A 160 11.68 -1.81 -10.93
CA GLY A 160 11.92 -0.56 -10.22
C GLY A 160 12.21 0.62 -11.14
N VAL A 161 12.05 0.46 -12.46
CA VAL A 161 12.26 1.51 -13.46
C VAL A 161 11.10 1.51 -14.45
N VAL A 162 10.59 2.70 -14.80
CA VAL A 162 9.65 2.84 -15.91
C VAL A 162 10.41 3.26 -17.16
N ASP A 163 10.56 2.37 -18.14
CA ASP A 163 11.31 2.64 -19.36
C ASP A 163 10.63 2.12 -20.65
N LEU A 164 11.42 2.01 -21.72
CA LEU A 164 10.91 1.55 -23.03
C LEU A 164 10.55 0.07 -23.04
N SER A 165 11.03 -0.72 -22.09
CA SER A 165 10.61 -2.11 -21.93
C SER A 165 9.11 -2.14 -21.59
N ASP A 166 8.66 -1.33 -20.63
CA ASP A 166 7.25 -1.25 -20.21
C ASP A 166 6.32 -0.77 -21.32
N VAL A 167 6.81 0.11 -22.20
CA VAL A 167 6.04 0.60 -23.36
C VAL A 167 5.51 -0.55 -24.20
N SER A 168 6.28 -1.63 -24.35
CA SER A 168 5.86 -2.79 -25.14
C SER A 168 4.67 -3.52 -24.50
N LEU A 169 4.65 -3.64 -23.17
CA LEU A 169 3.54 -4.24 -22.43
C LEU A 169 2.31 -3.34 -22.41
N PHE A 170 2.49 -2.03 -22.19
CA PHE A 170 1.41 -1.06 -22.28
C PHE A 170 0.75 -1.08 -23.66
N SER A 171 1.57 -1.05 -24.72
CA SER A 171 1.09 -1.06 -26.11
C SER A 171 0.29 -2.33 -26.44
N ALA A 172 0.66 -3.48 -25.86
CA ALA A 172 -0.07 -4.73 -26.03
C ALA A 172 -1.45 -4.71 -25.35
N SER A 173 -1.64 -3.86 -24.32
CA SER A 173 -2.92 -3.70 -23.61
C SER A 173 -3.73 -2.50 -24.12
N TYR A 174 -3.18 -1.64 -24.96
CA TYR A 174 -3.88 -0.46 -25.46
C TYR A 174 -5.14 -0.82 -26.26
N GLY A 175 -6.27 -0.20 -25.93
CA GLY A 175 -7.59 -0.51 -26.52
C GLY A 175 -8.27 -1.75 -25.94
N THR A 176 -7.74 -2.32 -24.86
CA THR A 176 -8.33 -3.46 -24.14
C THR A 176 -8.95 -3.02 -22.80
N THR A 177 -9.36 -3.98 -21.96
CA THR A 177 -9.83 -3.74 -20.59
C THR A 177 -8.85 -4.31 -19.54
N ASP A 178 -7.61 -4.56 -19.95
CA ASP A 178 -6.60 -5.21 -19.11
C ASP A 178 -6.18 -4.30 -17.96
N TYR A 179 -6.37 -4.79 -16.72
CA TYR A 179 -6.15 -4.01 -15.50
C TYR A 179 -4.70 -3.51 -15.37
N ARG A 180 -3.72 -4.28 -15.87
CA ARG A 180 -2.30 -3.93 -15.72
C ARG A 180 -1.94 -2.56 -16.31
N ALA A 181 -2.65 -2.14 -17.34
CA ALA A 181 -2.43 -0.86 -18.03
C ALA A 181 -3.61 0.12 -17.87
N ASN A 182 -4.62 -0.24 -17.07
CA ASN A 182 -5.80 0.60 -16.82
C ASN A 182 -5.58 1.43 -15.54
N TYR A 183 -4.63 2.37 -15.61
CA TYR A 183 -4.20 3.23 -14.51
C TYR A 183 -5.32 4.14 -14.00
N PHE A 184 -6.21 4.58 -14.89
CA PHE A 184 -7.37 5.38 -14.50
C PHE A 184 -8.49 4.52 -13.91
N TYR A 185 -8.43 3.20 -14.05
CA TYR A 185 -9.38 2.21 -13.54
C TYR A 185 -10.83 2.39 -14.05
N ASP A 186 -11.00 2.83 -15.31
CA ASP A 186 -12.31 3.15 -15.93
C ASP A 186 -12.90 2.01 -16.78
N GLY A 187 -12.26 0.85 -16.73
CA GLY A 187 -12.60 -0.31 -17.54
C GLY A 187 -12.05 -0.29 -18.97
N SER A 188 -11.30 0.73 -19.41
CA SER A 188 -10.70 0.77 -20.76
C SER A 188 -9.28 1.34 -20.75
N VAL A 189 -8.32 0.65 -21.38
CA VAL A 189 -6.96 1.17 -21.57
C VAL A 189 -6.95 2.11 -22.78
N ASN A 190 -6.84 3.42 -22.54
CA ASN A 190 -6.98 4.44 -23.57
C ASN A 190 -6.03 5.64 -23.36
N LEU A 191 -6.37 6.80 -23.95
CA LEU A 191 -5.54 8.01 -23.85
C LEU A 191 -5.39 8.51 -22.41
N SER A 192 -6.38 8.33 -21.54
CA SER A 192 -6.26 8.69 -20.11
C SER A 192 -5.11 7.91 -19.45
N ASP A 193 -5.01 6.62 -19.71
CA ASP A 193 -3.95 5.77 -19.17
C ASP A 193 -2.60 6.06 -19.82
N LEU A 194 -2.58 6.36 -21.14
CA LEU A 194 -1.35 6.74 -21.83
C LEU A 194 -0.75 8.02 -21.23
N VAL A 195 -1.58 8.98 -20.82
CA VAL A 195 -1.10 10.20 -20.16
C VAL A 195 -0.40 9.85 -18.83
N LEU A 196 -1.02 9.02 -17.99
CA LEU A 196 -0.44 8.57 -16.72
C LEU A 196 0.84 7.73 -16.91
N PHE A 197 0.87 6.87 -17.92
CA PHE A 197 2.08 6.15 -18.30
C PHE A 197 3.19 7.11 -18.69
N SER A 198 2.88 8.05 -19.61
CA SER A 198 3.87 8.97 -20.17
C SER A 198 4.44 9.96 -19.14
N SER A 199 3.65 10.34 -18.13
CA SER A 199 4.13 11.20 -17.04
C SER A 199 5.11 10.50 -16.12
N SER A 200 5.17 9.17 -16.18
CA SER A 200 5.97 8.34 -15.28
C SER A 200 7.21 7.74 -15.96
N VAL A 201 7.47 8.06 -17.23
CA VAL A 201 8.64 7.54 -17.95
C VAL A 201 9.94 8.09 -17.34
N ASN A 202 10.92 7.20 -17.13
CA ASN A 202 12.16 7.42 -16.38
C ASN A 202 11.99 7.61 -14.87
N VAL A 203 10.82 7.28 -14.31
CA VAL A 203 10.68 7.15 -12.86
C VAL A 203 11.44 5.91 -12.40
N VAL A 204 12.17 6.02 -11.29
CA VAL A 204 13.01 4.96 -10.72
C VAL A 204 12.78 4.87 -9.21
N CYS A 205 12.87 3.67 -8.64
CA CYS A 205 12.92 3.49 -7.19
C CYS A 205 14.03 4.36 -6.56
N PRO A 206 13.80 4.95 -5.39
CA PRO A 206 14.79 5.78 -4.69
C PRO A 206 16.02 4.99 -4.18
#